data_AF-A0AAD4P4L1-F1
#
_entry.id   AF-A0AAD4P4L1-F1
#
_cell.length_a   1.000
_cell.length_b   1.000
_cell.length_c   1.000
_cell.angle_alpha   90.00
_cell.angle_beta   90.00
_cell.angle_gamma   90.00
#
_symmetry.space_group_name_H-M   'P 1'
#
loop_
_entity.id
_entity.type
_entity.pdbx_description
1 polymer ?
#
loop_
_entity_poly.entity_id
_entity_poly.type
_entity_poly.pdbx_seq_one_letter_code
_entity_poly.pdbx_strand_id
1 'polypeptide(L)'
;MERRPSNQIIGPGKTENITPPYPWATARRATVHSLQHLMAKGINTVSGRVQCKRCDKQFDIEYDVHAKFREVAMFIMKYREEMRHRAPSVWMNPTLPDCKFCEQHNCVKPVVGKKKNINWLFLFLGQMVGCCKLSELKYFCKHTRRHRTGAKDRVLYLTYFQLFQQLDPQGSFHH
;
A
#
# COMPACT_ATOMS: atom_id res chain seq x y z
N MET A 1 -25.99 -23.83 4.22
CA MET A 1 -24.65 -23.50 3.68
C MET A 1 -24.87 -22.93 2.29
N GLU A 2 -24.71 -21.62 2.11
CA GLU A 2 -24.52 -20.97 0.80
C GLU A 2 -24.24 -19.47 1.05
N ARG A 3 -23.00 -19.04 0.79
CA ARG A 3 -22.61 -17.63 0.89
C ARG A 3 -23.02 -16.93 -0.40
N ARG A 4 -23.97 -15.99 -0.31
CA ARG A 4 -24.36 -15.10 -1.42
C ARG A 4 -23.12 -14.41 -2.01
N PRO A 5 -22.90 -14.47 -3.34
CA PRO A 5 -21.85 -13.70 -3.97
C PRO A 5 -22.20 -12.22 -3.82
N SER A 6 -21.29 -11.44 -3.22
CA SER A 6 -21.42 -10.00 -3.14
C SER A 6 -21.19 -9.41 -4.54
N ASN A 7 -22.26 -9.34 -5.34
CA ASN A 7 -22.29 -8.55 -6.57
C ASN A 7 -22.17 -7.07 -6.16
N GLN A 8 -20.92 -6.59 -6.03
CA GLN A 8 -20.66 -5.16 -5.91
C GLN A 8 -20.82 -4.53 -7.28
N ILE A 9 -22.07 -4.18 -7.59
CA ILE A 9 -22.46 -3.43 -8.77
C ILE A 9 -21.65 -2.14 -8.78
N ILE A 10 -20.76 -2.02 -9.77
CA ILE A 10 -20.10 -0.76 -10.07
C ILE A 10 -21.22 0.18 -10.53
N GLY A 11 -21.44 1.29 -9.82
CA GLY A 11 -22.52 2.21 -10.13
C GLY A 11 -22.47 2.66 -11.60
N PRO A 12 -23.64 2.92 -12.23
CA PRO A 12 -23.73 3.21 -13.66
C PRO A 12 -22.76 4.33 -14.06
N GLY A 13 -22.01 4.13 -15.15
CA GLY A 13 -21.04 5.09 -15.70
C GLY A 13 -19.61 5.00 -15.16
N LYS A 14 -19.28 4.04 -14.29
CA LYS A 14 -17.89 3.82 -13.83
C LYS A 14 -17.32 2.54 -14.45
N THR A 15 -16.25 2.65 -15.23
CA THR A 15 -15.46 1.50 -15.69
C THR A 15 -14.62 0.94 -14.53
N GLU A 16 -14.47 -0.39 -14.49
CA GLU A 16 -13.54 -1.04 -13.55
C GLU A 16 -12.09 -0.58 -13.80
N ASN A 17 -11.78 -0.30 -15.07
CA ASN A 17 -10.49 0.18 -15.53
C ASN A 17 -10.32 1.70 -15.37
N ILE A 18 -9.11 2.11 -15.04
CA ILE A 18 -8.61 3.49 -14.95
C ILE A 18 -7.31 3.60 -15.76
N THR A 19 -6.92 4.81 -16.14
CA THR A 19 -5.53 5.07 -16.55
C THR A 19 -4.62 4.77 -15.35
N PRO A 20 -3.59 3.92 -15.50
CA PRO A 20 -2.64 3.64 -14.43
C PRO A 20 -2.05 4.95 -13.89
N PRO A 21 -2.14 5.22 -12.58
CA PRO A 21 -1.62 6.47 -12.02
C PRO A 21 -0.09 6.50 -11.94
N TYR A 22 0.56 5.33 -12.05
CA TYR A 22 2.01 5.16 -11.97
C TYR A 22 2.46 3.99 -12.86
N PRO A 23 3.73 3.93 -13.30
CA PRO A 23 4.26 2.82 -14.10
C PRO A 23 4.17 1.44 -13.43
N TRP A 24 4.18 1.41 -12.09
CA TRP A 24 4.05 0.19 -11.29
C TRP A 24 2.59 -0.13 -10.90
N ALA A 25 1.63 0.67 -11.32
CA ALA A 25 0.20 0.42 -11.14
C ALA A 25 -0.41 -0.19 -12.40
N THR A 26 -1.47 -0.98 -12.24
CA THR A 26 -2.22 -1.54 -13.37
C THR A 26 -3.39 -0.64 -13.77
N ALA A 27 -4.08 -0.98 -14.86
CA ALA A 27 -5.34 -0.34 -15.23
C ALA A 27 -6.48 -0.67 -14.23
N ARG A 28 -6.31 -1.65 -13.35
CA ARG A 28 -7.28 -1.96 -12.30
C ARG A 28 -7.01 -1.10 -11.07
N ARG A 29 -8.07 -0.53 -10.50
CA ARG A 29 -8.00 0.28 -9.28
C ARG A 29 -7.35 -0.51 -8.14
N ALA A 30 -6.51 0.17 -7.35
CA ALA A 30 -5.87 -0.41 -6.17
C ALA A 30 -5.09 -1.72 -6.45
N THR A 31 -4.61 -1.89 -7.68
CA THR A 31 -3.86 -3.07 -8.11
C THR A 31 -2.52 -2.63 -8.67
N VAL A 32 -1.44 -3.19 -8.12
CA VAL A 32 -0.06 -2.99 -8.58
C VAL A 32 0.44 -4.19 -9.37
N HIS A 33 1.48 -3.99 -10.16
CA HIS A 33 2.16 -5.08 -10.87
C HIS A 33 2.94 -5.97 -9.88
N SER A 34 3.12 -7.25 -10.23
CA SER A 34 3.94 -8.18 -9.45
C SER A 34 5.42 -7.81 -9.50
N LEU A 35 6.19 -8.28 -8.51
CA LEU A 35 7.64 -8.04 -8.46
C LEU A 35 8.34 -8.56 -9.73
N GLN A 36 8.00 -9.78 -10.17
CA GLN A 36 8.52 -10.35 -11.41
C GLN A 36 8.25 -9.45 -12.63
N HIS A 37 7.04 -8.88 -12.72
CA HIS A 37 6.70 -7.96 -13.81
C HIS A 37 7.51 -6.66 -13.73
N LEU A 38 7.63 -6.08 -12.53
CA LEU A 38 8.40 -4.86 -12.31
C LEU A 38 9.87 -5.06 -12.74
N MET A 39 10.49 -6.17 -12.31
CA MET A 39 11.88 -6.50 -12.68
C MET A 39 12.02 -6.73 -14.19
N ALA A 40 11.10 -7.48 -14.82
CA ALA A 40 11.12 -7.72 -16.26
C ALA A 40 10.95 -6.43 -17.10
N LYS A 41 10.36 -5.37 -16.52
CA LYS A 41 10.22 -4.05 -17.12
C LYS A 41 11.33 -3.07 -16.71
N GLY A 42 12.33 -3.51 -15.94
CA GLY A 42 13.41 -2.67 -15.44
C GLY A 42 12.99 -1.64 -14.39
N ILE A 43 11.83 -1.83 -13.76
CA ILE A 43 11.31 -0.93 -12.72
C ILE A 43 11.89 -1.37 -11.37
N ASN A 44 13.09 -0.89 -11.08
CA ASN A 44 13.80 -1.20 -9.83
C ASN A 44 13.55 -0.16 -8.73
N THR A 45 13.03 1.01 -9.10
CA THR A 45 12.82 2.13 -8.18
C THR A 45 11.38 2.62 -8.22
N VAL A 46 10.85 2.95 -7.04
CA VAL A 46 9.53 3.58 -6.88
C VAL A 46 9.70 4.91 -6.17
N SER A 47 9.21 5.99 -6.78
CA SER A 47 9.24 7.33 -6.21
C SER A 47 7.88 7.73 -5.62
N GLY A 48 7.90 8.64 -4.65
CA GLY A 48 6.69 9.19 -4.06
C GLY A 48 6.89 10.54 -3.41
N ARG A 49 5.89 11.42 -3.59
CA ARG A 49 5.85 12.75 -2.98
C ARG A 49 5.57 12.66 -1.49
N VAL A 50 6.38 13.35 -0.71
CA VAL A 50 6.27 13.46 0.75
C VAL A 50 6.27 14.92 1.19
N GLN A 51 5.78 15.16 2.41
CA GLN A 51 5.74 16.47 3.05
C GLN A 51 6.25 16.36 4.49
N CYS A 52 7.21 17.22 4.85
CA CYS A 52 7.62 17.39 6.23
C CYS A 52 6.51 18.08 7.04
N LYS A 53 6.14 17.52 8.20
CA LYS A 53 5.15 18.13 9.12
C LYS A 53 5.71 19.29 9.96
N ARG A 54 7.01 19.58 9.88
CA ARG A 54 7.69 20.61 10.68
C ARG A 54 7.98 21.88 9.89
N CYS A 55 8.50 21.74 8.67
CA CYS A 55 8.87 22.87 7.83
C CYS A 55 8.05 22.96 6.53
N ASP A 56 7.01 22.12 6.39
CA ASP A 56 6.08 22.04 5.26
C ASP A 56 6.66 21.80 3.86
N LYS A 57 7.99 21.71 3.73
CA LYS A 57 8.67 21.39 2.49
C LYS A 57 8.21 20.03 1.95
N GLN A 58 7.91 20.03 0.65
CA GLN A 58 7.59 18.84 -0.12
C GLN A 58 8.75 18.44 -1.01
N PHE A 59 8.95 17.14 -1.16
CA PHE A 59 9.99 16.57 -2.01
C PHE A 59 9.64 15.13 -2.38
N ASP A 60 10.36 14.55 -3.33
CA ASP A 60 10.25 13.13 -3.64
C ASP A 60 11.33 12.35 -2.89
N ILE A 61 10.96 11.14 -2.47
CA ILE A 61 11.88 10.10 -2.02
C ILE A 61 11.66 8.85 -2.86
N GLU A 62 12.68 8.01 -2.90
CA GLU A 62 12.73 6.84 -3.74
C GLU A 62 13.09 5.59 -2.93
N TYR A 63 12.56 4.46 -3.36
CA TYR A 63 12.85 3.17 -2.77
C TYR A 63 13.32 2.19 -3.83
N ASP A 64 14.38 1.45 -3.52
CA ASP A 64 14.68 0.20 -4.22
C ASP A 64 13.56 -0.79 -3.93
N VAL A 65 12.88 -1.24 -5.00
CA VAL A 65 11.70 -2.09 -4.91
C VAL A 65 12.02 -3.41 -4.26
N HIS A 66 13.13 -4.05 -4.65
CA HIS A 66 13.45 -5.39 -4.20
C HIS A 66 13.91 -5.41 -2.73
N ALA A 67 14.80 -4.48 -2.35
CA ALA A 67 15.27 -4.33 -0.99
C ALA A 67 14.13 -4.00 -0.02
N LYS A 68 13.28 -3.02 -0.37
CA LYS A 68 12.14 -2.66 0.49
C LYS A 68 11.06 -3.74 0.50
N PHE A 69 10.80 -4.42 -0.61
CA PHE A 69 9.87 -5.53 -0.60
C PHE A 69 10.33 -6.64 0.34
N ARG A 70 11.62 -7.01 0.29
CA ARG A 70 12.21 -8.01 1.19
C ARG A 70 12.07 -7.61 2.65
N GLU A 71 12.36 -6.36 3.01
CA GLU A 71 12.18 -5.82 4.36
C GLU A 71 10.74 -6.04 4.88
N VAL A 72 9.75 -5.61 4.09
CA VAL A 72 8.33 -5.70 4.48
C VAL A 72 7.85 -7.16 4.48
N ALA A 73 8.28 -7.97 3.51
CA ALA A 73 7.94 -9.39 3.42
C ALA A 73 8.43 -10.17 4.65
N MET A 74 9.69 -9.97 5.05
CA MET A 74 10.25 -10.59 6.26
C MET A 74 9.46 -10.20 7.51
N PHE A 75 9.09 -8.92 7.64
CA PHE A 75 8.25 -8.47 8.76
C PHE A 75 6.88 -9.16 8.76
N ILE A 76 6.20 -9.21 7.61
CA ILE A 76 4.89 -9.88 7.48
C ILE A 76 5.02 -11.34 7.89
N MET A 77 5.98 -12.07 7.33
CA MET A 77 6.15 -13.49 7.61
C MET A 77 6.44 -13.78 9.08
N LYS A 78 7.32 -12.97 9.70
CA LYS A 78 7.72 -13.13 11.10
C LYS A 78 6.55 -12.94 12.05
N TYR A 79 5.69 -11.95 11.80
CA TYR A 79 4.66 -11.52 12.75
C TYR A 79 3.21 -11.88 12.34
N ARG A 80 2.99 -12.56 11.20
CA ARG A 80 1.64 -12.84 10.67
C ARG A 80 0.72 -13.53 11.67
N GLU A 81 1.22 -14.51 12.43
CA GLU A 81 0.43 -15.31 13.36
C GLU A 81 0.03 -14.46 14.59
N GLU A 82 0.95 -13.62 15.07
CA GLU A 82 0.73 -12.72 16.20
C GLU A 82 -0.27 -11.61 15.86
N MET A 83 -0.29 -11.14 14.61
CA MET A 83 -1.17 -10.06 14.17
C MET A 83 -2.66 -10.41 14.31
N ARG A 84 -3.05 -11.70 14.30
CA ARG A 84 -4.46 -12.15 14.44
C ARG A 84 -5.46 -11.33 13.60
N HIS A 85 -5.08 -11.06 12.34
CA HIS A 85 -5.83 -10.23 11.39
C HIS A 85 -6.01 -8.75 11.76
N ARG A 86 -5.12 -8.20 12.59
CA ARG A 86 -5.07 -6.79 12.98
C ARG A 86 -3.67 -6.23 12.74
N ALA A 87 -3.61 -5.00 12.24
CA ALA A 87 -2.33 -4.35 12.01
C ALA A 87 -1.64 -4.09 13.36
N PRO A 88 -0.33 -4.39 13.49
CA PRO A 88 0.42 -4.09 14.69
C PRO A 88 0.54 -2.57 14.90
N SER A 89 0.90 -2.17 16.12
CA SER A 89 1.03 -0.76 16.51
C SER A 89 1.97 0.03 15.60
N VAL A 90 3.06 -0.60 15.15
CA VAL A 90 4.06 0.01 14.25
C VAL A 90 3.50 0.34 12.86
N TRP A 91 2.47 -0.36 12.39
CA TRP A 91 1.77 0.00 11.15
C TRP A 91 0.66 1.01 11.39
N MET A 92 0.01 0.96 12.55
CA MET A 92 -0.99 1.95 12.94
C MET A 92 -0.38 3.34 13.13
N ASN A 93 0.87 3.38 13.64
CA ASN A 93 1.69 4.56 13.83
C ASN A 93 3.04 4.39 13.10
N PRO A 94 3.07 4.53 11.76
CA PRO A 94 4.28 4.34 10.98
C PRO A 94 5.44 5.22 11.46
N THR A 95 6.64 4.64 11.51
CA THR A 95 7.87 5.43 11.60
C THR A 95 8.07 6.14 10.26
N LEU A 96 8.07 7.46 10.30
CA LEU A 96 8.25 8.33 9.15
C LEU A 96 9.74 8.57 8.90
N PRO A 97 10.15 8.85 7.65
CA PRO A 97 11.50 9.31 7.37
C PRO A 97 11.81 10.67 8.02
N ASP A 98 13.11 10.95 8.10
CA ASP A 98 13.64 12.22 8.55
C ASP A 98 13.60 13.27 7.43
N CYS A 99 13.51 14.55 7.82
CA CYS A 99 13.46 15.62 6.83
C CYS A 99 14.87 16.05 6.41
N LYS A 100 15.20 15.88 5.12
CA LYS A 100 16.46 16.35 4.53
C LYS A 100 16.69 17.88 4.51
N PHE A 101 15.71 18.67 4.98
CA PHE A 101 15.78 20.14 4.92
C PHE A 101 15.79 20.83 6.27
N CYS A 102 15.17 20.24 7.30
CA CYS A 102 15.19 20.79 8.66
C CYS A 102 15.77 19.79 9.67
N GLU A 103 16.25 18.64 9.19
CA GLU A 103 16.95 17.59 9.94
C GLU A 103 16.16 17.00 11.13
N GLN A 104 14.88 17.33 11.21
CA GLN A 104 13.98 16.79 12.22
C GLN A 104 13.63 15.34 11.89
N HIS A 105 13.62 14.51 12.92
CA HIS A 105 13.35 13.09 12.79
C HIS A 105 11.85 12.76 12.70
N ASN A 106 11.52 11.63 12.08
CA ASN A 106 10.18 11.02 12.10
C ASN A 106 9.04 12.00 11.77
N CYS A 107 9.22 12.82 10.73
CA CYS A 107 8.30 13.92 10.45
C CYS A 107 7.83 14.02 8.99
N VAL A 108 8.32 13.15 8.10
CA VAL A 108 8.02 13.20 6.67
C VAL A 108 6.88 12.24 6.33
N LYS A 109 5.68 12.78 6.11
CA LYS A 109 4.50 11.97 5.73
C LYS A 109 4.35 11.87 4.21
N PRO A 110 3.71 10.80 3.69
CA PRO A 110 3.36 10.75 2.28
C PRO A 110 2.26 11.78 1.95
N VAL A 111 2.32 12.35 0.77
CA VAL A 111 1.22 13.16 0.22
C VAL A 111 0.22 12.22 -0.43
N VAL A 112 -0.92 12.01 0.24
CA VAL A 112 -1.98 11.12 -0.24
C VAL A 112 -3.01 11.93 -1.03
N GLY A 113 -3.05 11.71 -2.35
CA GLY A 113 -3.99 12.38 -3.25
C GLY A 113 -5.39 11.75 -3.28
N LYS A 114 -6.07 11.92 -4.42
CA LYS A 114 -7.39 11.30 -4.65
C LYS A 114 -7.28 9.77 -4.59
N LYS A 115 -8.31 9.09 -4.07
CA LYS A 115 -8.35 7.61 -3.87
C LYS A 115 -7.89 6.77 -5.07
N LYS A 116 -8.23 7.19 -6.28
CA LYS A 116 -7.85 6.51 -7.54
C LYS A 116 -6.37 6.65 -7.91
N ASN A 117 -5.67 7.63 -7.34
CA ASN A 117 -4.28 7.97 -7.62
C ASN A 117 -3.38 7.74 -6.39
N ILE A 118 -3.83 6.94 -5.42
CA ILE A 118 -2.97 6.61 -4.27
C ILE A 118 -1.83 5.72 -4.77
N ASN A 119 -0.61 6.11 -4.42
CA ASN A 119 0.60 5.36 -4.75
C ASN A 119 0.77 4.17 -3.80
N TRP A 120 -0.02 3.12 -4.03
CA TRP A 120 -0.09 1.97 -3.11
C TRP A 120 1.23 1.24 -2.94
N LEU A 121 2.02 1.07 -4.00
CA LEU A 121 3.31 0.40 -3.93
C LEU A 121 4.29 1.21 -3.08
N PHE A 122 4.40 2.52 -3.32
CA PHE A 122 5.27 3.39 -2.52
C PHE A 122 4.91 3.37 -1.03
N LEU A 123 3.61 3.46 -0.71
CA LEU A 123 3.15 3.41 0.68
C LEU A 123 3.44 2.06 1.34
N PHE A 124 3.31 0.96 0.61
CA PHE A 124 3.62 -0.37 1.10
C PHE A 124 5.11 -0.53 1.38
N LEU A 125 5.97 -0.21 0.41
CA LEU A 125 7.43 -0.33 0.52
C LEU A 125 8.01 0.56 1.62
N GLY A 126 7.44 1.75 1.82
CA GLY A 126 7.82 2.63 2.91
C GLY A 126 7.18 2.31 4.26
N GLN A 127 6.36 1.25 4.37
CA GLN A 127 5.59 0.92 5.56
C GLN A 127 4.67 2.06 6.06
N MET A 128 4.21 2.92 5.15
CA MET A 128 3.42 4.13 5.43
C MET A 128 1.91 3.98 5.09
N VAL A 129 1.41 2.78 4.80
CA VAL A 129 -0.03 2.57 4.51
C VAL A 129 -0.91 3.02 5.69
N GLY A 130 -0.38 2.98 6.92
CA GLY A 130 -1.05 3.50 8.12
C GLY A 130 -1.36 4.99 8.09
N CYS A 131 -0.65 5.77 7.26
CA CYS A 131 -0.93 7.19 7.05
C CYS A 131 -2.26 7.44 6.30
N CYS A 132 -2.80 6.43 5.61
CA CYS A 132 -4.09 6.54 4.94
C CYS A 132 -5.26 6.67 5.92
N LYS A 133 -6.27 7.42 5.48
CA LYS A 133 -7.57 7.49 6.16
C LYS A 133 -8.32 6.17 6.01
N LEU A 134 -9.19 5.85 6.97
CA LEU A 134 -10.03 4.64 6.90
C LEU A 134 -10.84 4.56 5.59
N SER A 135 -11.28 5.70 5.05
CA SER A 135 -12.06 5.73 3.81
C SER A 135 -11.24 5.44 2.54
N GLU A 136 -9.92 5.61 2.59
CA GLU A 136 -8.96 5.25 1.53
C GLU A 136 -8.63 3.76 1.61
N LEU A 137 -8.39 3.23 2.82
CA LEU A 137 -8.21 1.80 3.05
C LEU A 137 -9.47 0.99 2.63
N LYS A 138 -10.67 1.48 2.99
CA LYS A 138 -11.93 0.87 2.52
C LYS A 138 -12.09 0.91 1.01
N TYR A 139 -11.54 1.93 0.34
CA TYR A 139 -11.52 2.00 -1.13
C TYR A 139 -10.60 0.94 -1.72
N PHE A 140 -9.41 0.75 -1.14
CA PHE A 140 -8.50 -0.32 -1.52
C PHE A 140 -9.18 -1.69 -1.40
N CYS A 141 -9.75 -2.01 -0.23
CA CYS A 141 -10.42 -3.30 0.00
C CYS A 141 -11.60 -3.51 -0.96
N LYS A 142 -12.39 -2.46 -1.23
CA LYS A 142 -13.49 -2.52 -2.21
C LYS A 142 -12.98 -2.99 -3.58
N HIS A 143 -11.88 -2.42 -4.06
CA HIS A 143 -11.36 -2.67 -5.41
C HIS A 143 -10.46 -3.90 -5.52
N THR A 144 -10.06 -4.48 -4.40
CA THR A 144 -9.32 -5.76 -4.32
C THR A 144 -10.19 -6.92 -3.85
N ARG A 145 -11.53 -6.72 -3.82
CA ARG A 145 -12.53 -7.72 -3.39
C ARG A 145 -12.30 -8.25 -1.97
N ARG A 146 -11.69 -7.42 -1.11
CA ARG A 146 -11.54 -7.70 0.32
C ARG A 146 -12.69 -7.11 1.11
N HIS A 147 -12.99 -7.76 2.24
CA HIS A 147 -13.97 -7.26 3.16
C HIS A 147 -13.57 -5.88 3.70
N ARG A 148 -14.55 -4.97 3.81
CA ARG A 148 -14.31 -3.55 4.12
C ARG A 148 -14.92 -3.09 5.44
N THR A 149 -15.53 -4.00 6.20
CA THR A 149 -16.09 -3.66 7.52
C THR A 149 -15.09 -4.06 8.60
N GLY A 150 -15.01 -3.24 9.65
CA GLY A 150 -13.99 -3.32 10.68
C GLY A 150 -13.38 -1.96 11.03
N ALA A 151 -12.70 -1.93 12.17
CA ALA A 151 -11.87 -0.83 12.59
C ALA A 151 -10.62 -0.69 11.71
N LYS A 152 -9.91 0.44 11.83
CA LYS A 152 -8.78 0.78 10.96
C LYS A 152 -7.68 -0.26 10.96
N ASP A 153 -7.35 -0.84 12.12
CA ASP A 153 -6.36 -1.91 12.30
C ASP A 153 -6.64 -3.15 11.42
N ARG A 154 -7.90 -3.60 11.37
CA ARG A 154 -8.32 -4.75 10.55
C ARG A 154 -8.21 -4.44 9.06
N VAL A 155 -8.71 -3.28 8.63
CA VAL A 155 -8.68 -2.88 7.20
C VAL A 155 -7.25 -2.62 6.74
N LEU A 156 -6.41 -2.06 7.62
CA LEU A 156 -4.99 -1.83 7.36
C LEU A 156 -4.23 -3.15 7.18
N TYR A 157 -4.45 -4.13 8.06
CA TYR A 157 -3.88 -5.48 7.93
C TYR A 157 -4.23 -6.09 6.57
N LEU A 158 -5.51 -6.07 6.19
CA LEU A 158 -5.96 -6.60 4.90
C LEU A 158 -5.32 -5.90 3.71
N THR A 159 -5.06 -4.59 3.84
CA THR A 159 -4.40 -3.79 2.79
C THR A 159 -2.95 -4.21 2.61
N TYR A 160 -2.18 -4.32 3.71
CA TYR A 160 -0.79 -4.80 3.66
C TYR A 160 -0.70 -6.21 3.07
N PHE A 161 -1.51 -7.13 3.58
CA PHE A 161 -1.47 -8.52 3.14
C PHE A 161 -1.86 -8.67 1.67
N GLN A 162 -2.87 -7.93 1.21
CA GLN A 162 -3.24 -7.94 -0.20
C GLN A 162 -2.18 -7.33 -1.12
N LEU A 163 -1.48 -6.27 -0.69
CA LEU A 163 -0.37 -5.69 -1.46
C LEU A 163 0.82 -6.66 -1.55
N PHE A 164 1.14 -7.31 -0.44
CA PHE A 164 2.13 -8.39 -0.40
C PHE A 164 1.78 -9.49 -1.41
N GLN A 165 0.55 -9.99 -1.42
CA GLN A 165 0.09 -11.01 -2.38
C GLN A 165 0.03 -10.53 -3.83
N GLN A 166 -0.19 -9.23 -4.09
CA GLN A 166 -0.10 -8.69 -5.46
C GLN A 166 1.35 -8.68 -5.96
N LEU A 167 2.31 -8.38 -5.09
CA LEU A 167 3.74 -8.33 -5.42
C LEU A 167 4.36 -9.72 -5.57
N ASP A 168 4.00 -10.67 -4.71
CA ASP A 168 4.48 -12.04 -4.78
C ASP A 168 3.33 -13.05 -4.90
N PRO A 169 2.65 -13.12 -6.06
CA PRO A 169 1.49 -13.99 -6.24
C PRO A 169 1.82 -15.48 -6.22
N GLN A 170 3.08 -15.85 -6.47
CA GLN A 170 3.54 -17.25 -6.47
C GLN A 170 4.10 -17.68 -5.11
N GLY A 171 4.24 -16.76 -4.16
CA GLY A 171 4.78 -17.09 -2.84
C GLY A 171 6.27 -17.45 -2.86
N SER A 172 7.03 -16.88 -3.79
CA SER A 172 8.48 -17.12 -3.88
C SER A 172 9.25 -16.68 -2.64
N PHE A 173 8.68 -15.78 -1.83
CA PHE A 173 9.21 -15.37 -0.53
C PHE A 173 8.68 -16.21 0.63
N HIS A 174 7.80 -17.20 0.41
CA HIS A 174 7.24 -18.07 1.47
C HIS A 174 8.13 -19.26 1.86
N HIS A 175 9.29 -19.42 1.22
CA HIS A 175 10.22 -20.54 1.41
C HIS A 175 11.41 -20.20 2.30
#